data_AF-A0A3N4HVC7-F1
#
_entry.id   AF-A0A3N4HVC7-F1
#
_cell.length_a   1.000
_cell.length_b   1.000
_cell.length_c   1.000
_cell.angle_alpha   90.00
_cell.angle_beta   90.00
_cell.angle_gamma   90.00
#
_symmetry.space_group_name_H-M   'P 1'
#
loop_
_entity.id
_entity.type
_entity.pdbx_description
1 polymer ?
#
loop_
_entity_poly.entity_id
_entity_poly.type
_entity_poly.pdbx_seq_one_letter_code
_entity_poly.pdbx_strand_id
1 'polypeptide(L)'
;MPVRKRPIKTKVRFPGSMSSSRTNSPINSSPHSPITRTPKLVEISSSDSQTSQGSRRNTTASSTKSDSEPTYLPPGPTDPHMFDDGYTDTFYPSTIPDLFRHPPLVQDLLRTHTSIEQDKVVHSCLQLLADPLNPLPDLKREQHIDFLNWALGIDKDGEQLPKGFTKMDASRPWLIYWCLAGLYALGEDLTQYRPRLVSTLRTIQNPDGGFGGGNGQLSHLAPTYAAVMSLVMVGGRDALEVVNRKTMWRFITSMKKPHGGFSMCEGGEEDVRGVYCALSVIALLQLPLDMPGGQIGGLVEGTAEYIGRCQTYEGGLAGAPGGLEAHGGYIFCGLASLSILGSPWDKFHKHIDLPLLISWITARQYAPEGGFSGRTNKLVDGCYSSWVGGTFALLEGALNGPVDIGPEENREPQSRKVSSIWSREGLSRYILCCCQEDHGGLRDKPGKPADFYHSCYVLLGLSSAQNYYFPHTDNAVTGSLESPPLKSPFLWTYSSHIPTKDEARFEYVPGTYNEDDNAFFQDTQRGMKWYEELRNLPPTNEAVEGFRAGNRVAPLHPIFNIPFEKVRESWEYYEGRPL
;
A
#
# COMPACT_ATOMS: atom_id res chain seq x y z
N MET A 1 -45.56 55.75 8.98
CA MET A 1 -45.81 55.06 10.27
C MET A 1 -46.46 53.68 9.98
N PRO A 2 -46.24 52.68 10.84
CA PRO A 2 -45.67 51.36 10.48
C PRO A 2 -46.73 50.23 10.44
N VAL A 3 -46.39 48.96 10.19
CA VAL A 3 -46.04 47.96 11.23
C VAL A 3 -45.31 46.73 10.63
N ARG A 4 -44.20 46.37 11.27
CA ARG A 4 -43.40 45.13 11.17
C ARG A 4 -44.06 43.95 11.91
N LYS A 5 -43.85 42.70 11.45
CA LYS A 5 -43.83 41.46 12.28
C LYS A 5 -42.72 40.53 11.75
N ARG A 6 -41.52 40.56 12.35
CA ARG A 6 -40.94 39.67 13.41
C ARG A 6 -40.66 38.22 12.97
N PRO A 7 -39.38 37.76 13.01
CA PRO A 7 -39.03 36.34 12.97
C PRO A 7 -38.94 35.74 14.38
N ILE A 8 -39.30 34.47 14.51
CA ILE A 8 -39.23 33.67 15.73
C ILE A 8 -37.80 33.13 15.89
N LYS A 9 -37.14 33.45 17.02
CA LYS A 9 -35.90 32.83 17.49
C LYS A 9 -36.24 31.87 18.62
N THR A 10 -35.90 30.59 18.48
CA THR A 10 -35.85 29.62 19.57
C THR A 10 -34.43 29.55 20.11
N LYS A 11 -34.26 29.90 21.39
CA LYS A 11 -33.04 29.72 22.18
C LYS A 11 -33.07 28.32 22.80
N VAL A 12 -31.94 27.60 22.75
CA VAL A 12 -31.63 26.53 23.72
C VAL A 12 -30.25 26.80 24.32
N ARG A 13 -30.18 26.67 25.65
CA ARG A 13 -29.10 27.10 26.55
C ARG A 13 -27.93 26.10 26.58
N PHE A 14 -26.71 26.63 26.67
CA PHE A 14 -25.53 25.92 27.18
C PHE A 14 -25.44 26.08 28.71
N PRO A 15 -25.00 25.07 29.49
CA PRO A 15 -24.56 25.27 30.86
C PRO A 15 -23.10 25.75 30.89
N GLY A 16 -22.87 26.79 31.70
CA GLY A 16 -21.60 27.51 31.80
C GLY A 16 -20.58 26.91 32.76
N SER A 17 -19.38 27.46 32.62
CA SER A 17 -18.17 27.28 33.42
C SER A 17 -18.35 27.54 34.91
N MET A 18 -17.70 26.73 35.75
CA MET A 18 -17.29 27.13 37.11
C MET A 18 -15.77 27.28 37.17
N SER A 19 -15.33 28.48 37.56
CA SER A 19 -13.98 28.77 38.00
C SER A 19 -13.80 28.38 39.47
N SER A 20 -12.69 27.76 39.82
CA SER A 20 -12.12 27.90 41.16
C SER A 20 -10.59 27.97 41.08
N SER A 21 -10.07 29.08 41.57
CA SER A 21 -8.65 29.31 41.86
C SER A 21 -8.29 28.72 43.22
N ARG A 22 -7.16 28.01 43.33
CA ARG A 22 -6.34 27.93 44.54
C ARG A 22 -4.90 27.52 44.19
N THR A 23 -3.96 28.16 44.87
CA THR A 23 -2.51 28.21 44.66
C THR A 23 -1.70 27.21 45.51
N ASN A 24 -0.52 26.84 44.98
CA ASN A 24 0.75 26.39 45.61
C ASN A 24 0.94 24.95 46.16
N SER A 25 1.67 24.12 45.37
CA SER A 25 2.96 23.38 45.57
C SER A 25 3.33 22.67 46.90
N PRO A 26 4.36 21.78 46.93
CA PRO A 26 4.57 20.52 46.20
C PRO A 26 4.92 19.35 47.16
N ILE A 27 4.71 18.07 46.78
CA ILE A 27 5.26 16.92 47.53
C ILE A 27 5.91 15.92 46.56
N ASN A 28 7.20 15.68 46.82
CA ASN A 28 8.05 14.61 46.29
C ASN A 28 7.55 13.22 46.74
N SER A 29 7.45 12.27 45.81
CA SER A 29 7.82 10.87 46.07
C SER A 29 8.04 10.10 44.76
N SER A 30 9.16 9.37 44.71
CA SER A 30 9.65 8.53 43.62
C SER A 30 8.77 7.29 43.34
N PRO A 31 8.88 6.66 42.15
CA PRO A 31 7.93 5.65 41.70
C PRO A 31 8.25 4.24 42.24
N HIS A 32 7.22 3.53 42.70
CA HIS A 32 7.25 2.09 42.93
C HIS A 32 6.85 1.32 41.65
N SER A 33 7.64 0.31 41.34
CA SER A 33 7.50 -0.63 40.22
C SER A 33 6.16 -1.39 40.23
N PRO A 34 5.50 -1.65 39.07
CA PRO A 34 4.33 -2.51 39.02
C PRO A 34 4.73 -3.99 38.98
N ILE A 35 4.27 -4.75 39.97
CA ILE A 35 4.32 -6.22 40.00
C ILE A 35 3.12 -6.76 39.21
N THR A 36 3.39 -7.54 38.18
CA THR A 36 2.44 -8.36 37.42
C THR A 36 1.73 -9.39 38.31
N ARG A 37 0.39 -9.40 38.32
CA ARG A 37 -0.42 -10.51 38.83
C ARG A 37 -1.14 -11.22 37.69
N THR A 38 -0.77 -12.47 37.47
CA THR A 38 -1.44 -13.45 36.60
C THR A 38 -2.77 -13.89 37.20
N PRO A 39 -3.89 -13.95 36.46
CA PRO A 39 -5.12 -14.58 36.94
C PRO A 39 -5.04 -16.11 36.85
N LYS A 40 -5.45 -16.80 37.91
CA LYS A 40 -5.59 -18.27 37.97
C LYS A 40 -6.84 -18.74 37.21
N LEU A 41 -6.69 -19.85 36.49
CA LEU A 41 -7.75 -20.67 35.91
C LEU A 41 -8.75 -21.12 36.98
N VAL A 42 -10.05 -21.02 36.67
CA VAL A 42 -11.15 -21.62 37.44
C VAL A 42 -11.57 -22.89 36.73
N GLU A 43 -11.39 -24.02 37.40
CA GLU A 43 -12.00 -25.30 37.07
C GLU A 43 -13.51 -25.24 37.37
N ILE A 44 -14.35 -25.66 36.42
CA ILE A 44 -15.76 -25.97 36.67
C ILE A 44 -15.97 -27.44 36.37
N SER A 45 -16.24 -28.19 37.43
CA SER A 45 -16.60 -29.60 37.44
C SER A 45 -18.07 -29.81 37.04
N SER A 46 -18.29 -30.99 36.48
CA SER A 46 -19.56 -31.58 36.05
C SER A 46 -20.51 -31.91 37.21
N SER A 47 -21.81 -31.76 36.97
CA SER A 47 -22.84 -32.58 37.61
C SER A 47 -24.08 -32.72 36.71
N ASP A 48 -24.61 -33.94 36.71
CA ASP A 48 -25.63 -34.48 35.81
C ASP A 48 -27.08 -34.23 36.26
N SER A 49 -27.95 -34.15 35.25
CA SER A 49 -29.30 -34.76 35.14
C SER A 49 -30.49 -34.23 35.97
N GLN A 50 -31.57 -33.80 35.29
CA GLN A 50 -32.81 -34.58 35.04
C GLN A 50 -34.03 -33.71 34.62
N THR A 51 -34.54 -34.00 33.41
CA THR A 51 -35.96 -34.18 32.99
C THR A 51 -37.08 -33.17 33.32
N SER A 52 -37.71 -32.61 32.26
CA SER A 52 -39.03 -33.01 31.68
C SER A 52 -40.00 -31.87 31.29
N GLN A 53 -40.74 -32.14 30.19
CA GLN A 53 -42.00 -31.55 29.68
C GLN A 53 -41.96 -30.11 29.09
N GLY A 54 -42.61 -29.78 27.97
CA GLY A 54 -43.49 -30.52 27.07
C GLY A 54 -44.03 -29.62 25.93
N SER A 55 -44.16 -30.23 24.74
CA SER A 55 -45.19 -30.07 23.69
C SER A 55 -45.69 -28.68 23.25
N ARG A 56 -45.45 -28.32 21.97
CA ARG A 56 -46.45 -28.31 20.87
C ARG A 56 -45.87 -27.67 19.59
N ARG A 57 -45.78 -28.44 18.50
CA ARG A 57 -45.66 -27.95 17.12
C ARG A 57 -46.75 -28.59 16.27
N ASN A 58 -47.47 -27.77 15.53
CA ASN A 58 -48.44 -28.16 14.52
C ASN A 58 -47.74 -28.68 13.26
N THR A 59 -48.37 -29.69 12.67
CA THR A 59 -48.01 -30.40 11.45
C THR A 59 -48.55 -29.70 10.20
N THR A 60 -47.85 -29.85 9.07
CA THR A 60 -48.43 -30.22 7.76
C THR A 60 -47.34 -30.62 6.75
N ALA A 61 -47.56 -31.81 6.17
CA ALA A 61 -47.01 -32.53 5.00
C ALA A 61 -46.04 -31.78 4.04
N SER A 62 -44.86 -32.31 3.67
CA SER A 62 -44.48 -33.58 2.98
C SER A 62 -44.34 -33.43 1.45
N SER A 63 -43.10 -33.46 0.96
CA SER A 63 -42.74 -34.12 -0.32
C SER A 63 -41.32 -34.67 -0.24
N THR A 64 -41.21 -35.98 -0.42
CA THR A 64 -40.05 -36.86 -0.24
C THR A 64 -39.04 -36.79 -1.39
N LYS A 65 -37.75 -36.80 -1.07
CA LYS A 65 -36.69 -37.49 -1.84
C LYS A 65 -35.65 -38.04 -0.86
N SER A 66 -35.29 -39.30 -1.08
CA SER A 66 -34.47 -40.16 -0.23
C SER A 66 -32.97 -39.99 -0.54
N ASP A 67 -32.17 -39.66 0.46
CA ASP A 67 -30.72 -39.78 0.43
C ASP A 67 -30.30 -40.98 1.30
N SER A 68 -29.66 -41.96 0.67
CA SER A 68 -29.02 -43.10 1.35
C SER A 68 -27.56 -42.74 1.65
N GLU A 69 -27.20 -42.70 2.94
CA GLU A 69 -25.81 -42.57 3.40
C GLU A 69 -24.99 -43.84 3.09
N PRO A 70 -23.75 -43.73 2.58
CA PRO A 70 -22.84 -44.87 2.48
C PRO A 70 -22.14 -45.15 3.81
N THR A 71 -22.15 -46.42 4.20
CA THR A 71 -21.51 -46.98 5.40
C THR A 71 -19.99 -47.10 5.20
N TYR A 72 -19.21 -46.61 6.16
CA TYR A 72 -17.75 -46.68 6.16
C TYR A 72 -17.27 -48.06 6.68
N LEU A 73 -16.48 -48.80 5.90
CA LEU A 73 -15.76 -50.00 6.34
C LEU A 73 -14.26 -49.68 6.43
N PRO A 74 -13.53 -50.15 7.46
CA PRO A 74 -12.11 -49.87 7.62
C PRO A 74 -11.25 -50.68 6.62
N PRO A 75 -10.11 -50.16 6.15
CA PRO A 75 -9.23 -50.89 5.24
C PRO A 75 -8.53 -52.04 5.97
N GLY A 76 -8.55 -53.23 5.36
CA GLY A 76 -7.75 -54.39 5.76
C GLY A 76 -6.28 -54.24 5.37
N PRO A 77 -5.39 -55.10 5.92
CA PRO A 77 -3.95 -54.96 5.75
C PRO A 77 -3.52 -55.31 4.32
N THR A 78 -2.83 -54.40 3.65
CA THR A 78 -2.24 -54.61 2.32
C THR A 78 -0.87 -55.27 2.43
N ASP A 79 -0.72 -56.40 1.74
CA ASP A 79 0.48 -57.21 1.54
C ASP A 79 1.57 -56.44 0.76
N PRO A 80 2.83 -56.36 1.23
CA PRO A 80 3.82 -55.42 0.69
C PRO A 80 4.66 -55.93 -0.50
N HIS A 81 4.21 -56.91 -1.29
CA HIS A 81 4.99 -57.38 -2.44
C HIS A 81 4.12 -57.91 -3.60
N MET A 82 3.64 -57.04 -4.49
CA MET A 82 3.44 -57.34 -5.92
C MET A 82 3.25 -56.04 -6.71
N PHE A 83 3.75 -56.03 -7.95
CA PHE A 83 3.85 -54.92 -8.93
C PHE A 83 5.15 -54.09 -8.86
N ASP A 84 6.24 -54.75 -9.21
CA ASP A 84 7.36 -54.13 -9.94
C ASP A 84 7.00 -54.15 -11.43
N ASP A 85 6.36 -53.07 -11.90
CA ASP A 85 6.19 -52.75 -13.32
C ASP A 85 6.95 -51.45 -13.59
N GLY A 86 8.27 -51.54 -13.76
CA GLY A 86 9.01 -51.03 -14.92
C GLY A 86 8.73 -49.64 -15.52
N TYR A 87 8.08 -48.71 -14.83
CA TYR A 87 8.04 -47.30 -15.18
C TYR A 87 9.15 -46.61 -14.42
N THR A 88 10.27 -46.35 -15.09
CA THR A 88 11.19 -45.29 -14.67
C THR A 88 10.40 -43.99 -14.70
N ASP A 89 9.87 -43.59 -13.54
CA ASP A 89 9.33 -42.27 -13.30
C ASP A 89 10.49 -41.31 -13.55
N THR A 90 10.54 -40.74 -14.75
CA THR A 90 11.42 -39.62 -15.05
C THR A 90 10.91 -38.47 -14.20
N PHE A 91 11.37 -38.42 -12.94
CA PHE A 91 11.27 -37.27 -12.07
C PHE A 91 11.98 -36.12 -12.79
N TYR A 92 11.24 -35.37 -13.59
CA TYR A 92 11.65 -34.01 -13.91
C TYR A 92 11.64 -33.27 -12.57
N PRO A 93 12.79 -32.81 -12.05
CA PRO A 93 12.80 -32.04 -10.83
C PRO A 93 11.87 -30.83 -11.04
N SER A 94 10.83 -30.73 -10.21
CA SER A 94 9.90 -29.61 -10.24
C SER A 94 10.68 -28.31 -10.10
N THR A 95 10.54 -27.40 -11.06
CA THR A 95 11.10 -26.04 -10.98
C THR A 95 10.42 -25.17 -9.91
N ILE A 96 9.40 -25.71 -9.23
CA ILE A 96 8.70 -25.07 -8.12
C ILE A 96 9.35 -25.54 -6.81
N PRO A 97 9.91 -24.63 -5.98
CA PRO A 97 10.44 -24.97 -4.67
C PRO A 97 9.39 -25.65 -3.77
N ASP A 98 9.84 -26.59 -2.92
CA ASP A 98 8.96 -27.31 -1.96
C ASP A 98 8.15 -26.35 -1.07
N LEU A 99 8.73 -25.19 -0.75
CA LEU A 99 8.09 -24.14 0.06
C LEU A 99 6.73 -23.68 -0.50
N PHE A 100 6.54 -23.75 -1.82
CA PHE A 100 5.32 -23.33 -2.51
C PHE A 100 4.43 -24.51 -2.93
N ARG A 101 4.79 -25.74 -2.57
CA ARG A 101 4.06 -26.98 -2.92
C ARG A 101 3.38 -27.66 -1.75
N HIS A 102 3.68 -27.25 -0.53
CA HIS A 102 3.16 -27.90 0.68
C HIS A 102 2.67 -26.87 1.72
N PRO A 103 1.67 -27.22 2.55
CA PRO A 103 1.31 -26.43 3.72
C PRO A 103 2.50 -26.29 4.70
N PRO A 104 2.45 -25.33 5.64
CA PRO A 104 3.45 -25.22 6.70
C PRO A 104 3.58 -26.51 7.51
N LEU A 105 4.81 -26.84 7.91
CA LEU A 105 5.10 -28.06 8.67
C LEU A 105 4.43 -28.08 10.05
N VAL A 106 4.33 -26.91 10.69
CA VAL A 106 3.71 -26.78 12.01
C VAL A 106 2.23 -26.48 11.83
N GLN A 107 1.39 -27.39 12.26
CA GLN A 107 -0.06 -27.25 12.26
C GLN A 107 -0.60 -27.50 13.67
N ASP A 108 -1.19 -26.49 14.27
CA ASP A 108 -1.79 -26.62 15.59
C ASP A 108 -3.04 -27.51 15.53
N LEU A 109 -3.22 -28.34 16.55
CA LEU A 109 -4.42 -29.19 16.68
C LEU A 109 -5.68 -28.38 17.00
N LEU A 110 -5.53 -27.18 17.58
CA LEU A 110 -6.64 -26.32 17.94
C LEU A 110 -7.25 -25.68 16.68
N ARG A 111 -8.48 -26.08 16.34
CA ARG A 111 -9.21 -25.48 15.23
C ARG A 111 -10.03 -24.29 15.71
N THR A 112 -9.82 -23.16 15.05
CA THR A 112 -10.58 -21.92 15.26
C THR A 112 -11.11 -21.41 13.93
N HIS A 113 -11.97 -20.39 13.96
CA HIS A 113 -12.37 -19.72 12.72
C HIS A 113 -11.15 -19.23 11.92
N THR A 114 -10.13 -18.69 12.59
CA THR A 114 -8.90 -18.21 11.93
C THR A 114 -8.18 -19.34 11.21
N SER A 115 -7.93 -20.47 11.89
CA SER A 115 -7.18 -21.57 11.27
C SER A 115 -7.97 -22.20 10.11
N ILE A 116 -9.30 -22.33 10.24
CA ILE A 116 -10.15 -22.85 9.18
C ILE A 116 -10.12 -21.96 7.93
N GLU A 117 -10.20 -20.65 8.09
CA GLU A 117 -10.12 -19.73 6.94
C GLU A 117 -8.71 -19.69 6.34
N GLN A 118 -7.67 -19.77 7.17
CA GLN A 118 -6.28 -19.87 6.70
C GLN A 118 -6.09 -21.13 5.84
N ASP A 119 -6.53 -22.30 6.33
CA ASP A 119 -6.42 -23.58 5.60
C ASP A 119 -7.13 -23.52 4.23
N LYS A 120 -8.29 -22.85 4.14
CA LYS A 120 -9.01 -22.67 2.87
C LYS A 120 -8.22 -21.84 1.86
N VAL A 121 -7.59 -20.75 2.31
CA VAL A 121 -6.78 -19.90 1.43
C VAL A 121 -5.50 -20.61 1.01
N VAL A 122 -4.82 -21.28 1.94
CA VAL A 122 -3.65 -22.13 1.64
C VAL A 122 -4.00 -23.17 0.58
N HIS A 123 -5.10 -23.90 0.76
CA HIS A 123 -5.54 -24.91 -0.20
C HIS A 123 -5.81 -24.32 -1.58
N SER A 124 -6.53 -23.19 -1.65
CA SER A 124 -6.87 -22.54 -2.91
C SER A 124 -5.64 -21.97 -3.62
N CYS A 125 -4.65 -21.46 -2.88
CA CYS A 125 -3.39 -21.00 -3.46
C CYS A 125 -2.52 -22.17 -3.94
N LEU A 126 -2.42 -23.25 -3.18
CA LEU A 126 -1.64 -24.43 -3.58
C LEU A 126 -2.11 -25.06 -4.89
N GLN A 127 -3.42 -25.04 -5.16
CA GLN A 127 -3.97 -25.50 -6.44
C GLN A 127 -3.41 -24.73 -7.65
N LEU A 128 -3.01 -23.47 -7.46
CA LEU A 128 -2.47 -22.60 -8.51
C LEU A 128 -0.94 -22.53 -8.48
N LEU A 129 -0.34 -22.53 -7.29
CA LEU A 129 1.11 -22.43 -7.09
C LEU A 129 1.85 -23.72 -7.42
N ALA A 130 1.22 -24.88 -7.19
CA ALA A 130 1.83 -26.19 -7.38
C ALA A 130 1.46 -26.82 -8.73
N ASP A 131 0.94 -26.05 -9.69
CA ASP A 131 0.63 -26.53 -11.04
C ASP A 131 1.92 -26.81 -11.82
N PRO A 132 2.29 -28.08 -12.09
CA PRO A 132 3.53 -28.40 -12.79
C PRO A 132 3.49 -28.01 -14.27
N LEU A 133 2.31 -27.81 -14.85
CA LEU A 133 2.15 -27.39 -16.25
C LEU A 133 2.36 -25.89 -16.42
N ASN A 134 2.14 -25.13 -15.35
CA ASN A 134 2.24 -23.68 -15.35
C ASN A 134 2.90 -23.15 -14.07
N PRO A 135 4.18 -23.52 -13.81
CA PRO A 135 4.86 -23.27 -12.54
C PRO A 135 5.05 -21.77 -12.23
N LEU A 136 5.00 -20.92 -13.26
CA LEU A 136 4.95 -19.48 -13.16
C LEU A 136 4.29 -18.91 -14.43
N PRO A 137 2.98 -18.58 -14.40
CA PRO A 137 2.30 -18.01 -15.56
C PRO A 137 2.85 -16.64 -15.93
N ASP A 138 2.77 -16.33 -17.22
CA ASP A 138 3.07 -14.99 -17.70
C ASP A 138 1.98 -13.99 -17.26
N LEU A 139 2.37 -12.73 -17.13
CA LEU A 139 1.47 -11.61 -16.85
C LEU A 139 0.52 -11.44 -18.03
N LYS A 140 -0.79 -11.50 -17.79
CA LYS A 140 -1.86 -11.33 -18.78
C LYS A 140 -2.07 -9.85 -19.12
N ARG A 141 -1.01 -9.23 -19.63
CA ARG A 141 -0.87 -7.78 -19.79
C ARG A 141 -2.02 -7.17 -20.57
N GLU A 142 -2.30 -7.67 -21.77
CA GLU A 142 -3.37 -7.14 -22.63
C GLU A 142 -4.74 -7.22 -21.94
N GLN A 143 -5.03 -8.35 -21.28
CA GLN A 143 -6.30 -8.51 -20.56
C GLN A 143 -6.40 -7.52 -19.39
N HIS A 144 -5.30 -7.26 -18.67
CA HIS A 144 -5.28 -6.26 -17.60
C HIS A 144 -5.41 -4.83 -18.14
N ILE A 145 -4.79 -4.51 -19.28
CA ILE A 145 -4.95 -3.22 -19.97
C ILE A 145 -6.42 -3.00 -20.35
N ASP A 146 -7.05 -3.99 -21.00
CA ASP A 146 -8.47 -3.94 -21.39
C ASP A 146 -9.38 -3.71 -20.18
N PHE A 147 -9.12 -4.42 -19.07
CA PHE A 147 -9.89 -4.27 -17.84
C PHE A 147 -9.80 -2.86 -17.23
N LEU A 148 -8.61 -2.24 -17.23
CA LEU A 148 -8.43 -0.89 -16.70
C LEU A 148 -8.98 0.18 -17.65
N ASN A 149 -8.82 -0.02 -18.97
CA ASN A 149 -9.38 0.86 -20.00
C ASN A 149 -10.91 0.86 -19.97
N TRP A 150 -11.54 -0.30 -19.71
CA TRP A 150 -12.99 -0.38 -19.52
C TRP A 150 -13.49 0.58 -18.43
N ALA A 151 -12.73 0.77 -17.35
CA ALA A 151 -13.12 1.66 -16.25
C ALA A 151 -13.03 3.15 -16.60
N LEU A 152 -12.08 3.52 -17.45
CA LEU A 152 -11.82 4.90 -17.88
C LEU A 152 -12.59 5.27 -19.16
N GLY A 153 -13.02 4.25 -19.90
CA GLY A 153 -13.71 4.35 -21.17
C GLY A 153 -15.13 4.91 -21.07
N ILE A 154 -15.60 5.32 -22.23
CA ILE A 154 -17.01 5.19 -22.61
C ILE A 154 -16.92 4.11 -23.68
N ASP A 155 -17.53 2.95 -23.50
CA ASP A 155 -17.40 1.92 -24.53
C ASP A 155 -18.04 2.38 -25.86
N LYS A 156 -17.86 1.58 -26.91
CA LYS A 156 -18.41 1.84 -28.25
C LYS A 156 -19.93 2.06 -28.27
N ASP A 157 -20.63 1.60 -27.23
CA ASP A 157 -22.08 1.68 -27.07
C ASP A 157 -22.49 2.84 -26.14
N GLY A 158 -21.53 3.61 -25.61
CA GLY A 158 -21.79 4.73 -24.70
C GLY A 158 -21.89 4.33 -23.23
N GLU A 159 -21.63 3.05 -22.90
CA GLU A 159 -21.90 2.52 -21.57
C GLU A 159 -20.90 3.05 -20.54
N GLN A 160 -21.46 3.42 -19.40
CA GLN A 160 -20.75 3.89 -18.22
C GLN A 160 -20.54 2.72 -17.26
N LEU A 161 -19.73 2.93 -16.21
CA LEU A 161 -19.69 2.00 -15.10
C LEU A 161 -21.12 1.65 -14.64
N PRO A 162 -21.47 0.35 -14.48
CA PRO A 162 -22.83 -0.06 -14.14
C PRO A 162 -23.34 0.59 -12.85
N LYS A 163 -24.68 0.71 -12.70
CA LYS A 163 -25.33 1.27 -11.50
C LYS A 163 -24.82 0.70 -10.16
N GLY A 164 -24.31 -0.54 -10.15
CA GLY A 164 -23.67 -1.12 -8.95
C GLY A 164 -22.50 -0.28 -8.39
N PHE A 165 -21.83 0.50 -9.23
CA PHE A 165 -20.71 1.38 -8.85
C PHE A 165 -21.14 2.66 -8.13
N THR A 166 -22.43 2.93 -7.89
CA THR A 166 -22.85 4.08 -7.06
C THR A 166 -22.21 4.06 -5.66
N LYS A 167 -21.84 2.88 -5.13
CA LYS A 167 -21.09 2.76 -3.86
C LYS A 167 -19.69 3.40 -3.92
N MET A 168 -19.15 3.61 -5.13
CA MET A 168 -17.86 4.23 -5.40
C MET A 168 -17.99 5.70 -5.79
N ASP A 169 -19.17 6.32 -5.68
CA ASP A 169 -19.39 7.71 -6.10
C ASP A 169 -18.54 8.71 -5.29
N ALA A 170 -18.26 8.42 -4.01
CA ALA A 170 -17.31 9.21 -3.20
C ALA A 170 -15.83 8.89 -3.48
N SER A 171 -15.55 7.94 -4.37
CA SER A 171 -14.22 7.42 -4.69
C SER A 171 -13.91 7.49 -6.18
N ARG A 172 -14.59 8.36 -6.95
CA ARG A 172 -14.32 8.49 -8.39
C ARG A 172 -12.87 8.91 -8.69
N PRO A 173 -12.23 9.84 -7.93
CA PRO A 173 -10.81 10.13 -8.10
C PRO A 173 -9.91 8.92 -7.86
N TRP A 174 -10.30 8.01 -6.96
CA TRP A 174 -9.58 6.77 -6.73
C TRP A 174 -9.68 5.80 -7.89
N LEU A 175 -10.88 5.63 -8.48
CA LEU A 175 -11.05 4.81 -9.68
C LEU A 175 -10.12 5.28 -10.80
N ILE A 176 -10.05 6.59 -11.00
CA ILE A 176 -9.15 7.21 -11.99
C ILE A 176 -7.69 6.91 -11.66
N TYR A 177 -7.25 7.20 -10.44
CA TYR A 177 -5.87 6.97 -10.00
C TYR A 177 -5.46 5.50 -10.17
N TRP A 178 -6.29 4.55 -9.71
CA TRP A 178 -5.97 3.14 -9.77
C TRP A 178 -5.80 2.66 -11.21
N CYS A 179 -6.67 3.10 -12.11
CA CYS A 179 -6.58 2.70 -13.50
C CYS A 179 -5.38 3.32 -14.21
N LEU A 180 -5.12 4.62 -14.00
CA LEU A 180 -3.96 5.28 -14.60
C LEU A 180 -2.63 4.70 -14.09
N ALA A 181 -2.50 4.47 -12.77
CA ALA A 181 -1.30 3.88 -12.20
C ALA A 181 -1.08 2.44 -12.67
N GLY A 182 -2.15 1.64 -12.77
CA GLY A 182 -2.09 0.29 -13.33
C GLY A 182 -1.71 0.27 -14.80
N LEU A 183 -2.29 1.16 -15.62
CA LEU A 183 -1.97 1.29 -17.05
C LEU A 183 -0.50 1.69 -17.24
N TYR A 184 0.00 2.66 -16.47
CA TYR A 184 1.40 3.03 -16.50
C TYR A 184 2.31 1.85 -16.10
N ALA A 185 1.98 1.13 -15.03
CA ALA A 185 2.74 -0.06 -14.62
C ALA A 185 2.79 -1.11 -15.75
N LEU A 186 1.74 -1.22 -16.56
CA LEU A 186 1.67 -2.11 -17.71
C LEU A 186 2.35 -1.55 -18.98
N GLY A 187 2.84 -0.32 -18.95
CA GLY A 187 3.62 0.30 -20.02
C GLY A 187 2.85 1.26 -20.93
N GLU A 188 1.61 1.61 -20.59
CA GLU A 188 0.75 2.45 -21.42
C GLU A 188 1.08 3.95 -21.31
N ASP A 189 0.98 4.67 -22.44
CA ASP A 189 1.06 6.14 -22.45
C ASP A 189 -0.25 6.75 -21.93
N LEU A 190 -0.11 7.52 -20.84
CA LEU A 190 -1.24 8.14 -20.17
C LEU A 190 -1.65 9.50 -20.77
N THR A 191 -0.87 10.07 -21.69
CA THR A 191 -1.09 11.42 -22.25
C THR A 191 -2.48 11.56 -22.87
N GLN A 192 -2.98 10.51 -23.50
CA GLN A 192 -4.32 10.45 -24.10
C GLN A 192 -5.47 10.72 -23.11
N TYR A 193 -5.29 10.43 -21.81
CA TYR A 193 -6.33 10.61 -20.80
C TYR A 193 -6.41 12.05 -20.27
N ARG A 194 -5.38 12.87 -20.51
CA ARG A 194 -5.21 14.20 -19.91
C ARG A 194 -6.40 15.13 -20.12
N PRO A 195 -6.96 15.32 -21.33
CA PRO A 195 -8.05 16.28 -21.52
C PRO A 195 -9.32 15.92 -20.74
N ARG A 196 -9.68 14.63 -20.73
CA ARG A 196 -10.85 14.12 -19.99
C ARG A 196 -10.63 14.19 -18.49
N LEU A 197 -9.42 13.89 -18.02
CA LEU A 197 -9.05 14.02 -16.62
C LEU A 197 -9.17 15.46 -16.14
N VAL A 198 -8.57 16.41 -16.86
CA VAL A 198 -8.62 17.84 -16.56
C VAL A 198 -10.06 18.33 -16.49
N SER A 199 -10.88 17.97 -17.48
CA SER A 199 -12.30 18.32 -17.50
C SER A 199 -13.04 17.77 -16.27
N THR A 200 -12.80 16.51 -15.91
CA THR A 200 -13.46 15.85 -14.78
C THR A 200 -13.04 16.43 -13.44
N LEU A 201 -11.73 16.61 -13.21
CA LEU A 201 -11.23 17.05 -11.91
C LEU A 201 -11.52 18.53 -11.63
N ARG A 202 -11.62 19.37 -12.67
CA ARG A 202 -12.05 20.77 -12.50
C ARG A 202 -13.43 20.90 -11.87
N THR A 203 -14.36 19.98 -12.14
CA THR A 203 -15.74 20.09 -11.62
C THR A 203 -15.89 19.64 -10.17
N ILE A 204 -14.91 18.91 -9.62
CA ILE A 204 -14.95 18.37 -8.26
C ILE A 204 -13.92 19.04 -7.32
N GLN A 205 -13.17 20.03 -7.82
CA GLN A 205 -12.33 20.88 -6.97
C GLN A 205 -13.20 21.95 -6.32
N ASN A 206 -13.18 22.02 -4.99
CA ASN A 206 -14.03 22.96 -4.28
C ASN A 206 -13.40 24.36 -4.21
N PRO A 207 -14.21 25.44 -4.23
CA PRO A 207 -13.71 26.81 -4.19
C PRO A 207 -12.90 27.17 -2.94
N ASP A 208 -13.14 26.50 -1.82
CA ASP A 208 -12.43 26.63 -0.55
C ASP A 208 -11.14 25.79 -0.48
N GLY A 209 -10.94 24.88 -1.44
CA GLY A 209 -9.71 24.10 -1.62
C GLY A 209 -9.93 22.60 -1.48
N GLY A 210 -9.04 21.81 -2.09
CA GLY A 210 -9.16 20.35 -2.12
C GLY A 210 -10.14 19.84 -3.18
N PHE A 211 -10.17 18.52 -3.33
CA PHE A 211 -11.10 17.81 -4.20
C PHE A 211 -12.03 16.93 -3.38
N GLY A 212 -13.31 16.87 -3.78
CA GLY A 212 -14.27 15.88 -3.29
C GLY A 212 -14.24 14.59 -4.09
N GLY A 213 -15.06 13.61 -3.69
CA GLY A 213 -15.23 12.36 -4.43
C GLY A 213 -16.07 12.48 -5.70
N GLY A 214 -16.86 13.54 -5.81
CA GLY A 214 -17.79 13.82 -6.91
C GLY A 214 -18.36 15.24 -6.83
N ASN A 215 -19.18 15.63 -7.81
CA ASN A 215 -19.73 16.99 -7.87
C ASN A 215 -20.57 17.30 -6.62
N GLY A 216 -20.28 18.43 -5.96
CA GLY A 216 -20.99 18.88 -4.76
C GLY A 216 -20.62 18.12 -3.48
N GLN A 217 -19.65 17.18 -3.53
CA GLN A 217 -19.14 16.53 -2.34
C GLN A 217 -18.04 17.37 -1.68
N LEU A 218 -17.98 17.30 -0.34
CA LEU A 218 -16.98 17.99 0.46
C LEU A 218 -15.55 17.58 0.08
N SER A 219 -14.61 18.51 0.22
CA SER A 219 -13.19 18.20 0.07
C SER A 219 -12.73 17.20 1.12
N HIS A 220 -11.93 16.24 0.67
CA HIS A 220 -11.41 15.18 1.52
C HIS A 220 -9.98 14.83 1.08
N LEU A 221 -9.08 14.56 2.02
CA LEU A 221 -7.66 14.34 1.75
C LEU A 221 -7.42 13.14 0.83
N ALA A 222 -8.16 12.04 0.99
CA ALA A 222 -8.05 10.87 0.11
C ALA A 222 -8.36 11.14 -1.39
N PRO A 223 -9.55 11.65 -1.78
CA PRO A 223 -9.78 12.03 -3.18
C PRO A 223 -8.91 13.19 -3.65
N THR A 224 -8.49 14.09 -2.75
CA THR A 224 -7.49 15.13 -3.07
C THR A 224 -6.15 14.53 -3.47
N TYR A 225 -5.65 13.57 -2.71
CA TYR A 225 -4.45 12.80 -3.04
C TYR A 225 -4.61 12.11 -4.41
N ALA A 226 -5.69 11.35 -4.60
CA ALA A 226 -5.90 10.60 -5.83
C ALA A 226 -6.02 11.52 -7.06
N ALA A 227 -6.67 12.68 -6.93
CA ALA A 227 -6.77 13.69 -7.98
C ALA A 227 -5.40 14.30 -8.31
N VAL A 228 -4.63 14.70 -7.30
CA VAL A 228 -3.28 15.29 -7.50
C VAL A 228 -2.33 14.27 -8.13
N MET A 229 -2.30 13.04 -7.61
CA MET A 229 -1.50 11.96 -8.20
C MET A 229 -1.88 11.71 -9.66
N SER A 230 -3.17 11.68 -9.98
CA SER A 230 -3.64 11.49 -11.37
C SER A 230 -3.21 12.63 -12.29
N LEU A 231 -3.30 13.89 -11.84
CA LEU A 231 -2.86 15.06 -12.62
C LEU A 231 -1.35 15.05 -12.85
N VAL A 232 -0.57 14.69 -11.84
CA VAL A 232 0.88 14.55 -11.98
C VAL A 232 1.23 13.40 -12.93
N MET A 233 0.57 12.23 -12.81
CA MET A 233 0.83 11.07 -13.67
C MET A 233 0.62 11.34 -15.16
N VAL A 234 -0.47 12.03 -15.54
CA VAL A 234 -0.69 12.37 -16.96
C VAL A 234 0.25 13.50 -17.44
N GLY A 235 0.85 14.24 -16.50
CA GLY A 235 1.75 15.37 -16.75
C GLY A 235 1.10 16.48 -17.57
N GLY A 236 1.92 17.41 -18.04
CA GLY A 236 1.53 18.54 -18.86
C GLY A 236 1.07 19.75 -18.05
N ARG A 237 1.42 20.93 -18.57
CA ARG A 237 1.06 22.22 -17.99
C ARG A 237 -0.44 22.35 -17.71
N ASP A 238 -1.27 21.92 -18.64
CA ASP A 238 -2.73 21.98 -18.54
C ASP A 238 -3.31 21.14 -17.39
N ALA A 239 -2.65 20.02 -17.05
CA ALA A 239 -3.00 19.20 -15.89
C ALA A 239 -2.52 19.84 -14.58
N LEU A 240 -1.26 20.27 -14.52
CA LEU A 240 -0.67 20.85 -13.31
C LEU A 240 -1.29 22.22 -12.94
N GLU A 241 -1.80 22.96 -13.92
CA GLU A 241 -2.55 24.22 -13.73
C GLU A 241 -3.97 24.03 -13.17
N VAL A 242 -4.52 22.81 -13.17
CA VAL A 242 -5.85 22.54 -12.58
C VAL A 242 -5.86 22.89 -11.10
N VAL A 243 -4.79 22.59 -10.37
CA VAL A 243 -4.77 22.68 -8.91
C VAL A 243 -4.60 24.13 -8.46
N ASN A 244 -5.59 24.68 -7.77
CA ASN A 244 -5.46 25.96 -7.10
C ASN A 244 -4.63 25.79 -5.82
N ARG A 245 -3.31 25.98 -5.92
CA ARG A 245 -2.36 25.82 -4.80
C ARG A 245 -2.73 26.64 -3.57
N LYS A 246 -3.27 27.85 -3.75
CA LYS A 246 -3.60 28.74 -2.63
C LYS A 246 -4.78 28.19 -1.81
N THR A 247 -5.84 27.77 -2.47
CA THR A 247 -6.99 27.18 -1.76
C THR A 247 -6.65 25.78 -1.26
N MET A 248 -5.87 25.00 -2.00
CA MET A 248 -5.34 23.71 -1.55
C MET A 248 -4.57 23.83 -0.23
N TRP A 249 -3.64 24.79 -0.14
CA TRP A 249 -2.90 25.06 1.10
C TRP A 249 -3.85 25.40 2.25
N ARG A 250 -4.84 26.28 2.03
CA ARG A 250 -5.84 26.62 3.07
C ARG A 250 -6.62 25.39 3.54
N PHE A 251 -7.04 24.52 2.62
CA PHE A 251 -7.72 23.28 2.95
C PHE A 251 -6.83 22.38 3.81
N ILE A 252 -5.60 22.08 3.37
CA ILE A 252 -4.68 21.21 4.12
C ILE A 252 -4.31 21.80 5.49
N THR A 253 -4.08 23.12 5.56
CA THR A 253 -3.91 23.87 6.82
C THR A 253 -5.08 23.65 7.78
N SER A 254 -6.33 23.66 7.28
CA SER A 254 -7.50 23.42 8.13
C SER A 254 -7.62 21.98 8.62
N MET A 255 -6.98 21.02 7.93
CA MET A 255 -6.96 19.62 8.34
C MET A 255 -5.92 19.34 9.42
N LYS A 256 -4.88 20.16 9.53
CA LYS A 256 -3.80 19.99 10.51
C LYS A 256 -4.34 20.03 11.95
N LYS A 257 -3.83 19.13 12.79
CA LYS A 257 -4.18 19.05 14.22
C LYS A 257 -3.02 19.46 15.13
N PRO A 258 -3.30 19.99 16.33
CA PRO A 258 -2.27 20.48 17.24
C PRO A 258 -1.24 19.42 17.69
N HIS A 259 -1.61 18.14 17.66
CA HIS A 259 -0.75 17.04 18.12
C HIS A 259 0.01 16.36 16.97
N GLY A 260 -0.02 16.95 15.76
CA GLY A 260 0.80 16.53 14.63
C GLY A 260 0.05 15.81 13.51
N GLY A 261 -1.12 15.23 13.78
CA GLY A 261 -1.92 14.53 12.77
C GLY A 261 -2.74 15.45 11.87
N PHE A 262 -3.54 14.83 11.00
CA PHE A 262 -4.42 15.52 10.04
C PHE A 262 -5.78 14.81 10.01
N SER A 263 -6.88 15.57 10.05
CA SER A 263 -8.20 15.00 9.76
C SER A 263 -8.40 14.80 8.27
N MET A 264 -9.15 13.78 7.89
CA MET A 264 -9.42 13.44 6.49
C MET A 264 -10.30 14.48 5.77
N CYS A 265 -11.24 15.09 6.49
CA CYS A 265 -12.09 16.19 6.02
C CYS A 265 -12.58 17.00 7.23
N GLU A 266 -13.36 18.06 6.99
CA GLU A 266 -14.01 18.79 8.07
C GLU A 266 -14.96 17.88 8.85
N GLY A 267 -14.69 17.72 10.15
CA GLY A 267 -15.44 16.79 11.02
C GLY A 267 -15.14 15.30 10.81
N GLY A 268 -14.22 14.97 9.90
CA GLY A 268 -13.79 13.59 9.62
C GLY A 268 -12.83 13.02 10.65
N GLU A 269 -12.51 11.74 10.46
CA GLU A 269 -11.56 11.00 11.28
C GLU A 269 -10.13 11.52 11.13
N GLU A 270 -9.30 11.20 12.13
CA GLU A 270 -7.87 11.49 12.15
C GLU A 270 -7.09 10.18 12.26
N ASP A 271 -6.29 9.91 11.23
CA ASP A 271 -5.37 8.78 11.20
C ASP A 271 -4.21 9.05 10.22
N VAL A 272 -3.24 8.14 10.18
CA VAL A 272 -2.03 8.26 9.36
C VAL A 272 -2.32 8.30 7.85
N ARG A 273 -3.51 7.91 7.37
CA ARG A 273 -3.89 8.10 5.95
C ARG A 273 -4.02 9.59 5.65
N GLY A 274 -4.61 10.35 6.56
CA GLY A 274 -4.70 11.81 6.47
C GLY A 274 -3.31 12.44 6.40
N VAL A 275 -2.38 11.96 7.23
CA VAL A 275 -0.97 12.41 7.21
C VAL A 275 -0.33 12.16 5.85
N TYR A 276 -0.39 10.92 5.35
CA TYR A 276 0.24 10.56 4.07
C TYR A 276 -0.37 11.30 2.88
N CYS A 277 -1.70 11.42 2.83
CA CYS A 277 -2.39 12.16 1.79
C CYS A 277 -1.99 13.64 1.80
N ALA A 278 -1.99 14.28 2.98
CA ALA A 278 -1.62 15.69 3.12
C ALA A 278 -0.16 15.94 2.73
N LEU A 279 0.79 15.16 3.27
CA LEU A 279 2.21 15.34 3.00
C LEU A 279 2.58 15.10 1.54
N SER A 280 1.94 14.12 0.89
CA SER A 280 2.15 13.87 -0.53
C SER A 280 1.76 15.07 -1.39
N VAL A 281 0.61 15.67 -1.10
CA VAL A 281 0.11 16.86 -1.80
C VAL A 281 0.96 18.09 -1.49
N ILE A 282 1.38 18.27 -0.24
CA ILE A 282 2.30 19.35 0.17
C ILE A 282 3.61 19.26 -0.62
N ALA A 283 4.21 18.07 -0.71
CA ALA A 283 5.49 17.87 -1.39
C ALA A 283 5.38 18.09 -2.90
N LEU A 284 4.44 17.41 -3.57
CA LEU A 284 4.30 17.48 -5.03
C LEU A 284 3.91 18.87 -5.54
N LEU A 285 3.10 19.62 -4.77
CA LEU A 285 2.67 20.98 -5.12
C LEU A 285 3.57 22.08 -4.54
N GLN A 286 4.65 21.69 -3.85
CA GLN A 286 5.55 22.58 -3.10
C GLN A 286 4.78 23.64 -2.31
N LEU A 287 3.84 23.22 -1.47
CA LEU A 287 3.04 24.13 -0.68
C LEU A 287 3.87 24.76 0.46
N PRO A 288 3.58 26.00 0.87
CA PRO A 288 4.23 26.62 2.02
C PRO A 288 4.03 25.80 3.30
N LEU A 289 5.09 25.67 4.10
CA LEU A 289 5.03 24.97 5.39
C LEU A 289 4.67 25.90 6.55
N ASP A 290 4.74 27.22 6.37
CA ASP A 290 4.28 28.17 7.38
C ASP A 290 2.76 28.16 7.50
N MET A 291 2.25 28.37 8.71
CA MET A 291 0.82 28.43 9.00
C MET A 291 0.34 29.89 9.15
N PRO A 292 -0.87 30.24 8.67
CA PRO A 292 -1.38 31.59 8.82
C PRO A 292 -1.64 31.94 10.29
N GLY A 293 -1.23 33.14 10.70
CA GLY A 293 -1.57 33.72 12.00
C GLY A 293 -0.63 33.38 13.16
N GLY A 294 0.56 32.82 12.91
CA GLY A 294 1.59 32.62 13.94
C GLY A 294 1.16 31.71 15.09
N GLN A 295 0.13 30.87 14.88
CA GLN A 295 -0.23 29.82 15.82
C GLN A 295 0.92 28.81 15.93
N ILE A 296 1.00 28.17 17.09
CA ILE A 296 2.10 27.31 17.53
C ILE A 296 2.37 26.22 16.48
N GLY A 297 3.35 26.49 15.62
CA GLY A 297 4.06 25.54 14.78
C GLY A 297 3.75 25.55 13.28
N GLY A 298 4.67 24.96 12.51
CA GLY A 298 4.55 24.78 11.06
C GLY A 298 3.57 23.67 10.66
N LEU A 299 3.17 23.64 9.39
CA LEU A 299 2.19 22.69 8.82
C LEU A 299 2.60 21.23 9.04
N VAL A 300 3.91 20.96 9.06
CA VAL A 300 4.48 19.61 9.27
C VAL A 300 5.00 19.39 10.68
N GLU A 301 4.93 20.37 11.56
CA GLU A 301 5.43 20.27 12.93
C GLU A 301 4.66 19.20 13.73
N GLY A 302 5.38 18.46 14.56
CA GLY A 302 4.84 17.37 15.39
C GLY A 302 4.40 16.13 14.61
N THR A 303 4.50 16.13 13.28
CA THR A 303 3.96 15.04 12.43
C THR A 303 4.78 13.76 12.58
N ALA A 304 6.11 13.85 12.66
CA ALA A 304 6.97 12.69 12.86
C ALA A 304 6.75 12.05 14.23
N GLU A 305 6.55 12.88 15.26
CA GLU A 305 6.21 12.44 16.61
C GLU A 305 4.81 11.80 16.67
N TYR A 306 3.84 12.33 15.92
CA TYR A 306 2.52 11.72 15.78
C TYR A 306 2.62 10.30 15.19
N ILE A 307 3.38 10.15 14.10
CA ILE A 307 3.61 8.84 13.45
C ILE A 307 4.30 7.87 14.42
N GLY A 308 5.35 8.31 15.13
CA GLY A 308 6.03 7.46 16.12
C GLY A 308 5.09 6.94 17.21
N ARG A 309 4.15 7.78 17.68
CA ARG A 309 3.12 7.36 18.66
C ARG A 309 2.08 6.39 18.09
N CYS A 310 2.04 6.17 16.78
CA CYS A 310 1.18 5.17 16.16
C CYS A 310 1.81 3.77 16.18
N GLN A 311 3.09 3.63 16.52
CA GLN A 311 3.71 2.31 16.63
C GLN A 311 3.11 1.53 17.80
N THR A 312 2.81 0.26 17.54
CA THR A 312 2.16 -0.65 18.48
C THR A 312 3.16 -1.56 19.17
N TYR A 313 2.71 -2.28 20.20
CA TYR A 313 3.50 -3.30 20.88
C TYR A 313 3.92 -4.46 19.97
N GLU A 314 3.22 -4.68 18.85
CA GLU A 314 3.59 -5.73 17.90
C GLU A 314 4.77 -5.31 17.01
N GLY A 315 5.05 -4.00 16.90
CA GLY A 315 6.08 -3.41 16.03
C GLY A 315 5.55 -2.64 14.84
N GLY A 316 4.41 -3.05 14.29
CA GLY A 316 3.73 -2.32 13.22
C GLY A 316 3.03 -1.05 13.70
N LEU A 317 2.49 -0.27 12.76
CA LEU A 317 1.78 0.98 13.03
C LEU A 317 0.27 0.78 12.97
N ALA A 318 -0.41 1.39 13.93
CA ALA A 318 -1.85 1.58 13.97
C ALA A 318 -2.28 2.80 13.14
N GLY A 319 -3.59 2.93 12.91
CA GLY A 319 -4.16 4.10 12.24
C GLY A 319 -3.93 5.41 12.99
N ALA A 320 -3.98 5.37 14.33
CA ALA A 320 -3.78 6.52 15.19
C ALA A 320 -3.13 6.10 16.51
N PRO A 321 -2.56 7.05 17.29
CA PRO A 321 -2.02 6.75 18.61
C PRO A 321 -3.06 6.16 19.57
N GLY A 322 -2.62 5.31 20.50
CA GLY A 322 -3.49 4.80 21.58
C GLY A 322 -3.85 3.31 21.51
N GLY A 323 -3.11 2.49 20.76
CA GLY A 323 -3.18 1.03 20.88
C GLY A 323 -4.24 0.34 20.03
N LEU A 324 -4.53 0.87 18.83
CA LEU A 324 -5.25 0.12 17.81
C LEU A 324 -4.34 -0.98 17.21
N GLU A 325 -4.94 -1.95 16.51
CA GLU A 325 -4.24 -3.06 15.85
C GLU A 325 -3.25 -2.54 14.78
N ALA A 326 -2.06 -3.14 14.72
CA ALA A 326 -1.10 -2.83 13.67
C ALA A 326 -1.61 -3.27 12.29
N HIS A 327 -1.36 -2.47 11.26
CA HIS A 327 -1.90 -2.74 9.92
C HIS A 327 -0.96 -2.29 8.80
N GLY A 328 -0.78 -3.13 7.78
CA GLY A 328 0.10 -2.88 6.64
C GLY A 328 -0.20 -1.56 5.92
N GLY A 329 -1.48 -1.28 5.66
CA GLY A 329 -1.90 -0.01 5.06
C GLY A 329 -1.47 1.23 5.86
N TYR A 330 -1.56 1.18 7.20
CA TYR A 330 -1.17 2.30 8.06
C TYR A 330 0.36 2.42 8.19
N ILE A 331 1.07 1.29 8.15
CA ILE A 331 2.53 1.28 8.10
C ILE A 331 3.03 1.98 6.86
N PHE A 332 2.55 1.62 5.67
CA PHE A 332 2.97 2.32 4.46
C PHE A 332 2.73 3.83 4.56
N CYS A 333 1.54 4.24 5.01
CA CYS A 333 1.23 5.65 5.20
C CYS A 333 2.22 6.34 6.15
N GLY A 334 2.51 5.74 7.30
CA GLY A 334 3.43 6.29 8.29
C GLY A 334 4.88 6.35 7.80
N LEU A 335 5.40 5.26 7.23
CA LEU A 335 6.78 5.18 6.75
C LEU A 335 7.02 6.09 5.55
N ALA A 336 6.12 6.09 4.57
CA ALA A 336 6.21 7.00 3.42
C ALA A 336 6.13 8.47 3.86
N SER A 337 5.28 8.78 4.84
CA SER A 337 5.22 10.11 5.45
C SER A 337 6.52 10.53 6.10
N LEU A 338 7.16 9.64 6.88
CA LEU A 338 8.48 9.91 7.46
C LEU A 338 9.53 10.14 6.36
N SER A 339 9.49 9.36 5.28
CA SER A 339 10.38 9.54 4.12
C SER A 339 10.13 10.83 3.33
N ILE A 340 8.91 11.41 3.39
CA ILE A 340 8.62 12.76 2.87
C ILE A 340 9.22 13.84 3.78
N LEU A 341 9.13 13.65 5.10
CA LEU A 341 9.60 14.62 6.10
C LEU A 341 11.13 14.70 6.22
N GLY A 342 11.87 13.72 5.69
CA GLY A 342 13.33 13.71 5.69
C GLY A 342 13.89 12.34 5.30
N SER A 343 15.22 12.21 5.40
CA SER A 343 15.92 10.96 5.10
C SER A 343 15.34 9.79 5.91
N PRO A 344 15.00 8.65 5.29
CA PRO A 344 14.53 7.46 6.03
C PRO A 344 15.54 7.02 7.09
N TRP A 345 16.84 7.12 6.78
CA TRP A 345 17.93 6.82 7.70
C TRP A 345 17.77 7.62 9.02
N ASP A 346 17.53 8.92 8.95
CA ASP A 346 17.40 9.73 10.16
C ASP A 346 16.01 9.58 10.81
N LYS A 347 14.96 9.67 9.99
CA LYS A 347 13.58 9.74 10.50
C LYS A 347 13.13 8.43 11.14
N PHE A 348 13.52 7.28 10.59
CA PHE A 348 13.06 6.00 11.13
C PHE A 348 13.79 5.70 12.43
N HIS A 349 15.12 5.85 12.47
CA HIS A 349 15.92 5.63 13.69
C HIS A 349 15.51 6.56 14.84
N LYS A 350 15.02 7.77 14.55
CA LYS A 350 14.58 8.71 15.58
C LYS A 350 13.16 8.45 16.10
N HIS A 351 12.25 7.99 15.25
CA HIS A 351 10.82 7.99 15.57
C HIS A 351 10.19 6.59 15.67
N ILE A 352 10.91 5.53 15.29
CA ILE A 352 10.39 4.16 15.18
C ILE A 352 11.35 3.19 15.87
N ASP A 353 10.81 2.25 16.65
CA ASP A 353 11.53 1.04 17.06
C ASP A 353 11.71 0.14 15.83
N LEU A 354 12.83 0.35 15.14
CA LEU A 354 13.12 -0.27 13.86
C LEU A 354 13.29 -1.80 13.95
N PRO A 355 14.00 -2.37 14.95
CA PRO A 355 14.05 -3.83 15.12
C PRO A 355 12.68 -4.48 15.27
N LEU A 356 11.80 -3.89 16.08
CA LEU A 356 10.46 -4.43 16.30
C LEU A 356 9.59 -4.30 15.04
N LEU A 357 9.70 -3.18 14.31
CA LEU A 357 9.04 -2.99 13.03
C LEU A 357 9.47 -4.02 11.99
N ILE A 358 10.78 -4.31 11.86
CA ILE A 358 11.32 -5.31 10.93
C ILE A 358 10.74 -6.69 11.24
N SER A 359 10.75 -7.09 12.51
CA SER A 359 10.13 -8.35 12.95
C SER A 359 8.68 -8.45 12.50
N TRP A 360 7.87 -7.42 12.77
CA TRP A 360 6.46 -7.39 12.40
C TRP A 360 6.22 -7.45 10.89
N ILE A 361 6.93 -6.64 10.10
CA ILE A 361 6.72 -6.52 8.65
C ILE A 361 7.14 -7.80 7.93
N THR A 362 8.27 -8.39 8.30
CA THR A 362 8.72 -9.67 7.72
C THR A 362 7.74 -10.81 8.04
N ALA A 363 7.14 -10.81 9.23
CA ALA A 363 6.11 -11.77 9.64
C ALA A 363 4.75 -11.59 8.94
N ARG A 364 4.63 -10.70 7.95
CA ARG A 364 3.45 -10.58 7.08
C ARG A 364 3.54 -11.47 5.85
N GLN A 365 4.73 -11.91 5.46
CA GLN A 365 4.87 -12.77 4.30
C GLN A 365 4.61 -14.23 4.69
N TYR A 366 3.63 -14.87 4.06
CA TYR A 366 3.26 -16.25 4.37
C TYR A 366 3.81 -17.22 3.33
N ALA A 367 3.94 -18.48 3.73
CA ALA A 367 4.18 -19.61 2.85
C ALA A 367 3.13 -20.69 3.17
N PRO A 368 2.62 -21.43 2.17
CA PRO A 368 3.07 -21.46 0.78
C PRO A 368 2.57 -20.30 -0.08
N GLU A 369 1.66 -19.44 0.38
CA GLU A 369 1.02 -18.46 -0.50
C GLU A 369 2.01 -17.49 -1.15
N GLY A 370 3.06 -17.06 -0.43
CA GLY A 370 4.08 -16.11 -0.91
C GLY A 370 3.67 -14.63 -0.81
N GLY A 371 2.38 -14.37 -0.70
CA GLY A 371 1.80 -13.03 -0.51
C GLY A 371 1.93 -12.48 0.92
N PHE A 372 1.42 -11.27 1.10
CA PHE A 372 1.42 -10.58 2.39
C PHE A 372 0.03 -10.52 3.01
N SER A 373 -0.05 -10.67 4.33
CA SER A 373 -1.22 -10.32 5.12
C SER A 373 -1.12 -8.89 5.67
N GLY A 374 -2.26 -8.27 5.94
CA GLY A 374 -2.31 -6.90 6.44
C GLY A 374 -2.00 -6.77 7.93
N ARG A 375 -2.21 -7.84 8.70
CA ARG A 375 -2.10 -7.85 10.16
C ARG A 375 -2.03 -9.29 10.66
N THR A 376 -1.55 -9.47 11.89
CA THR A 376 -1.32 -10.79 12.50
C THR A 376 -2.57 -11.67 12.48
N ASN A 377 -2.42 -12.96 12.14
CA ASN A 377 -3.50 -13.96 12.09
C ASN A 377 -4.65 -13.62 11.10
N LYS A 378 -4.34 -12.89 10.02
CA LYS A 378 -5.25 -12.67 8.91
C LYS A 378 -4.66 -13.22 7.62
N LEU A 379 -5.55 -13.42 6.65
CA LEU A 379 -5.24 -14.01 5.37
C LEU A 379 -4.34 -13.08 4.53
N VAL A 380 -3.59 -13.66 3.61
CA VAL A 380 -2.95 -12.93 2.52
C VAL A 380 -3.97 -12.19 1.65
N ASP A 381 -3.56 -11.07 1.07
CA ASP A 381 -4.36 -10.26 0.15
C ASP A 381 -3.42 -9.51 -0.81
N GLY A 382 -3.76 -9.54 -2.09
CA GLY A 382 -3.00 -8.96 -3.19
C GLY A 382 -2.70 -7.48 -3.01
N CYS A 383 -3.55 -6.69 -2.35
CA CYS A 383 -3.27 -5.27 -2.15
C CYS A 383 -2.09 -5.02 -1.19
N TYR A 384 -1.80 -5.95 -0.27
CA TYR A 384 -0.63 -5.86 0.60
C TYR A 384 0.69 -6.09 -0.13
N SER A 385 0.65 -6.51 -1.41
CA SER A 385 1.82 -6.45 -2.28
C SER A 385 2.41 -5.03 -2.34
N SER A 386 1.58 -3.99 -2.33
CA SER A 386 2.04 -2.60 -2.19
C SER A 386 2.12 -2.14 -0.74
N TRP A 387 1.06 -2.34 0.05
CA TRP A 387 0.99 -1.75 1.39
C TRP A 387 1.97 -2.38 2.40
N VAL A 388 2.41 -3.61 2.16
CA VAL A 388 3.48 -4.24 2.94
C VAL A 388 4.72 -4.38 2.06
N GLY A 389 4.61 -4.97 0.87
CA GLY A 389 5.75 -5.17 -0.03
C GLY A 389 6.48 -3.88 -0.42
N GLY A 390 5.74 -2.81 -0.72
CA GLY A 390 6.30 -1.49 -1.04
C GLY A 390 7.01 -0.80 0.14
N THR A 391 6.75 -1.22 1.38
CA THR A 391 7.44 -0.67 2.56
C THR A 391 8.90 -1.10 2.67
N PHE A 392 9.26 -2.24 2.05
CA PHE A 392 10.62 -2.74 2.10
C PHE A 392 11.61 -1.81 1.42
N ALA A 393 11.23 -1.10 0.35
CA ALA A 393 12.06 -0.04 -0.23
C ALA A 393 12.40 1.05 0.79
N LEU A 394 11.40 1.46 1.59
CA LEU A 394 11.56 2.49 2.62
C LEU A 394 12.43 2.00 3.79
N LEU A 395 12.25 0.75 4.20
CA LEU A 395 13.07 0.10 5.23
C LEU A 395 14.51 -0.12 4.77
N GLU A 396 14.71 -0.62 3.54
CA GLU A 396 16.04 -0.80 2.93
C GLU A 396 16.75 0.56 2.87
N GLY A 397 16.07 1.64 2.48
CA GLY A 397 16.62 3.00 2.56
C GLY A 397 16.97 3.47 3.98
N ALA A 398 16.18 3.08 4.98
CA ALA A 398 16.47 3.38 6.38
C ALA A 398 17.64 2.56 6.95
N LEU A 399 17.84 1.33 6.48
CA LEU A 399 18.92 0.43 6.91
C LEU A 399 20.24 0.65 6.19
N ASN A 400 20.19 1.16 4.96
CA ASN A 400 21.34 1.28 4.08
C ASN A 400 21.85 2.72 3.97
N GLY A 401 21.02 3.70 4.32
CA GLY A 401 21.34 5.11 4.15
C GLY A 401 21.26 5.56 2.69
N PRO A 402 21.41 6.88 2.46
CA PRO A 402 21.46 7.41 1.10
C PRO A 402 22.73 6.92 0.38
N VAL A 403 22.59 6.65 -0.91
CA VAL A 403 23.68 6.18 -1.77
C VAL A 403 24.35 7.37 -2.45
N ASP A 404 25.68 7.45 -2.34
CA ASP A 404 26.44 8.39 -3.16
C ASP A 404 26.53 7.87 -4.60
N ILE A 405 25.93 8.60 -5.53
CA ILE A 405 25.93 8.30 -6.97
C ILE A 405 26.92 9.16 -7.76
N GLY A 406 27.75 9.97 -7.09
CA GLY A 406 28.82 10.74 -7.73
C GLY A 406 29.90 9.87 -8.40
N PRO A 407 30.94 10.45 -9.02
CA PRO A 407 31.99 9.69 -9.69
C PRO A 407 32.67 8.68 -8.75
N GLU A 408 32.89 7.44 -9.21
CA GLU A 408 33.43 6.34 -8.36
C GLU A 408 34.72 6.69 -7.64
N GLU A 409 35.59 7.46 -8.28
CA GLU A 409 36.87 7.93 -7.74
C GLU A 409 36.73 8.78 -6.47
N ASN A 410 35.55 9.36 -6.23
CA ASN A 410 35.25 10.21 -5.08
C ASN A 410 34.35 9.53 -4.03
N ARG A 411 33.95 8.27 -4.26
CA ARG A 411 33.04 7.56 -3.35
C ARG A 411 33.80 7.01 -2.14
N GLU A 412 33.37 7.41 -0.96
CA GLU A 412 33.84 6.78 0.28
C GLU A 412 33.46 5.29 0.31
N PRO A 413 34.32 4.40 0.83
CA PRO A 413 34.00 2.98 1.01
C PRO A 413 32.72 2.82 1.84
N GLN A 414 31.63 2.41 1.20
CA GLN A 414 30.36 2.22 1.90
C GLN A 414 30.46 1.01 2.84
N SER A 415 29.92 1.16 4.06
CA SER A 415 29.74 0.06 5.00
C SER A 415 28.85 -1.02 4.38
N ARG A 416 29.01 -2.26 4.85
CA ARG A 416 28.20 -3.40 4.40
C ARG A 416 26.72 -3.06 4.51
N LYS A 417 26.01 -2.98 3.38
CA LYS A 417 24.57 -2.75 3.39
C LYS A 417 23.78 -4.05 3.44
N VAL A 418 22.53 -3.92 3.83
CA VAL A 418 21.57 -5.01 3.96
C VAL A 418 21.06 -5.38 2.56
N SER A 419 21.19 -6.66 2.20
CA SER A 419 20.59 -7.26 1.01
C SER A 419 19.06 -7.30 1.14
N SER A 420 18.34 -7.90 0.17
CA SER A 420 16.89 -8.05 0.32
C SER A 420 16.51 -8.83 1.59
N ILE A 421 15.58 -8.28 2.37
CA ILE A 421 15.10 -8.83 3.66
C ILE A 421 13.72 -9.51 3.57
N TRP A 422 13.27 -9.81 2.35
CA TRP A 422 11.96 -10.38 2.07
C TRP A 422 11.99 -11.27 0.83
N SER A 423 11.01 -12.17 0.69
CA SER A 423 10.96 -13.10 -0.44
C SER A 423 10.31 -12.44 -1.66
N ARG A 424 11.12 -11.82 -2.50
CA ARG A 424 10.65 -11.24 -3.78
C ARG A 424 10.10 -12.31 -4.72
N GLU A 425 10.69 -13.51 -4.70
CA GLU A 425 10.18 -14.69 -5.42
C GLU A 425 8.77 -15.06 -4.94
N GLY A 426 8.59 -15.20 -3.62
CA GLY A 426 7.31 -15.57 -3.02
C GLY A 426 6.20 -14.59 -3.40
N LEU A 427 6.47 -13.28 -3.32
CA LEU A 427 5.47 -12.28 -3.73
C LEU A 427 5.13 -12.44 -5.21
N SER A 428 6.12 -12.62 -6.05
CA SER A 428 5.93 -12.68 -7.51
C SER A 428 5.14 -13.91 -7.94
N ARG A 429 5.39 -15.06 -7.29
CA ARG A 429 4.58 -16.27 -7.45
C ARG A 429 3.15 -16.04 -7.01
N TYR A 430 2.93 -15.42 -5.84
CA TYR A 430 1.57 -15.09 -5.38
C TYR A 430 0.82 -14.23 -6.40
N ILE A 431 1.47 -13.18 -6.91
CA ILE A 431 0.86 -12.26 -7.87
C ILE A 431 0.52 -12.99 -9.17
N LEU A 432 1.49 -13.65 -9.79
CA LEU A 432 1.33 -14.26 -11.11
C LEU A 432 0.42 -15.48 -11.06
N CYS A 433 0.57 -16.36 -10.06
CA CYS A 433 -0.23 -17.58 -9.94
C CYS A 433 -1.62 -17.32 -9.33
N CYS A 434 -1.71 -16.51 -8.26
CA CYS A 434 -2.93 -16.45 -7.43
C CYS A 434 -3.79 -15.20 -7.67
N CYS A 435 -3.20 -14.08 -8.08
CA CYS A 435 -3.92 -12.79 -8.17
C CYS A 435 -4.44 -12.44 -9.57
N GLN A 436 -4.04 -13.14 -10.63
CA GLN A 436 -4.54 -12.88 -11.98
C GLN A 436 -5.93 -13.49 -12.20
N GLU A 437 -6.82 -12.74 -12.86
CA GLU A 437 -8.06 -13.25 -13.43
C GLU A 437 -7.89 -13.54 -14.93
N ASP A 438 -8.62 -14.52 -15.46
CA ASP A 438 -8.52 -14.94 -16.86
C ASP A 438 -8.99 -13.87 -17.85
N HIS A 439 -9.97 -13.06 -17.44
CA HIS A 439 -10.59 -12.03 -18.27
C HIS A 439 -10.07 -10.62 -17.97
N GLY A 440 -8.94 -10.51 -17.27
CA GLY A 440 -8.33 -9.22 -16.93
C GLY A 440 -8.64 -8.74 -15.51
N GLY A 441 -7.84 -7.77 -15.07
CA GLY A 441 -7.78 -7.34 -13.68
C GLY A 441 -7.04 -8.31 -12.75
N LEU A 442 -6.69 -7.80 -11.57
CA LEU A 442 -6.10 -8.56 -10.47
C LEU A 442 -6.96 -8.43 -9.21
N ARG A 443 -6.83 -9.42 -8.33
CA ARG A 443 -7.72 -9.64 -7.18
C ARG A 443 -6.99 -9.71 -5.85
N ASP A 444 -7.78 -9.67 -4.78
CA ASP A 444 -7.39 -9.97 -3.41
C ASP A 444 -6.70 -11.35 -3.30
N LYS A 445 -7.44 -12.42 -3.59
CA LYS A 445 -7.00 -13.82 -3.46
C LYS A 445 -7.86 -14.73 -4.34
N PRO A 446 -7.47 -15.99 -4.57
CA PRO A 446 -8.32 -16.95 -5.29
C PRO A 446 -9.75 -17.01 -4.75
N GLY A 447 -10.73 -17.00 -5.64
CA GLY A 447 -12.16 -16.98 -5.32
C GLY A 447 -12.75 -15.60 -5.04
N LYS A 448 -11.97 -14.51 -5.15
CA LYS A 448 -12.47 -13.13 -5.14
C LYS A 448 -12.44 -12.54 -6.55
N PRO A 449 -13.43 -11.71 -6.94
CA PRO A 449 -13.38 -11.04 -8.23
C PRO A 449 -12.24 -10.01 -8.29
N ALA A 450 -11.73 -9.75 -9.49
CA ALA A 450 -10.84 -8.62 -9.73
C ALA A 450 -11.58 -7.29 -9.54
N ASP A 451 -10.82 -6.28 -9.14
CA ASP A 451 -11.27 -4.89 -9.08
C ASP A 451 -10.10 -3.94 -9.36
N PHE A 452 -10.39 -2.66 -9.56
CA PHE A 452 -9.38 -1.66 -9.94
C PHE A 452 -8.38 -1.38 -8.81
N TYR A 453 -8.82 -1.45 -7.56
CA TYR A 453 -7.96 -1.22 -6.39
C TYR A 453 -6.88 -2.30 -6.30
N HIS A 454 -7.27 -3.57 -6.35
CA HIS A 454 -6.35 -4.69 -6.34
C HIS A 454 -5.51 -4.72 -7.61
N SER A 455 -6.10 -4.46 -8.78
CA SER A 455 -5.33 -4.38 -10.04
C SER A 455 -4.17 -3.39 -9.95
N CYS A 456 -4.44 -2.19 -9.43
CA CYS A 456 -3.41 -1.19 -9.15
C CYS A 456 -2.37 -1.74 -8.16
N TYR A 457 -2.75 -1.99 -6.90
CA TYR A 457 -1.78 -2.28 -5.84
C TYR A 457 -1.08 -3.63 -5.96
N VAL A 458 -1.62 -4.57 -6.73
CA VAL A 458 -0.89 -5.79 -7.08
C VAL A 458 0.22 -5.47 -8.10
N LEU A 459 -0.05 -4.67 -9.14
CA LEU A 459 0.95 -4.28 -10.14
C LEU A 459 2.07 -3.43 -9.54
N LEU A 460 1.73 -2.48 -8.65
CA LEU A 460 2.74 -1.69 -7.93
C LEU A 460 3.58 -2.57 -6.98
N GLY A 461 2.98 -3.61 -6.40
CA GLY A 461 3.70 -4.60 -5.60
C GLY A 461 4.64 -5.46 -6.44
N LEU A 462 4.23 -5.84 -7.65
CA LEU A 462 5.09 -6.53 -8.61
C LEU A 462 6.28 -5.65 -9.03
N SER A 463 6.04 -4.36 -9.28
CA SER A 463 7.09 -3.37 -9.51
C SER A 463 8.06 -3.32 -8.33
N SER A 464 7.54 -3.36 -7.10
CA SER A 464 8.35 -3.35 -5.89
C SER A 464 9.24 -4.58 -5.78
N ALA A 465 8.75 -5.76 -6.16
CA ALA A 465 9.53 -7.00 -6.17
C ALA A 465 10.62 -7.00 -7.24
N GLN A 466 10.37 -6.39 -8.39
CA GLN A 466 11.26 -6.40 -9.56
C GLN A 466 12.36 -5.34 -9.54
N ASN A 467 12.31 -4.38 -8.62
CA ASN A 467 13.27 -3.28 -8.59
C ASN A 467 13.80 -3.04 -7.17
N TYR A 468 15.04 -2.58 -7.09
CA TYR A 468 15.66 -2.05 -5.89
C TYR A 468 15.53 -0.53 -5.88
N TYR A 469 14.98 0.03 -4.81
CA TYR A 469 14.75 1.46 -4.68
C TYR A 469 15.62 2.01 -3.56
N PHE A 470 16.23 3.16 -3.80
CA PHE A 470 17.11 3.76 -2.82
C PHE A 470 17.10 5.29 -2.90
N PRO A 471 17.23 5.97 -1.73
CA PRO A 471 17.55 7.39 -1.72
C PRO A 471 19.02 7.58 -2.13
N HIS A 472 19.33 8.66 -2.83
CA HIS A 472 20.70 9.07 -3.14
C HIS A 472 21.03 10.43 -2.53
N THR A 473 22.32 10.71 -2.36
CA THR A 473 22.79 12.07 -2.06
C THR A 473 23.03 12.81 -3.37
N ASP A 474 22.41 13.97 -3.53
CA ASP A 474 22.75 14.91 -4.59
C ASP A 474 23.42 16.14 -3.97
N ASN A 475 24.70 16.34 -4.27
CA ASN A 475 25.48 17.50 -3.80
C ASN A 475 24.91 18.84 -4.32
N ALA A 476 24.08 18.83 -5.37
CA ALA A 476 23.39 20.00 -5.88
C ALA A 476 22.14 20.37 -5.03
N VAL A 477 21.58 19.43 -4.26
CA VAL A 477 20.47 19.68 -3.35
C VAL A 477 21.01 20.32 -2.07
N THR A 478 21.15 21.64 -2.10
CA THR A 478 21.60 22.44 -0.95
C THR A 478 20.47 22.70 0.06
N GLY A 479 20.78 22.69 1.36
CA GLY A 479 19.85 22.97 2.46
C GLY A 479 19.31 21.74 3.18
N SER A 480 18.56 21.96 4.27
CA SER A 480 17.97 20.86 5.04
C SER A 480 16.86 20.15 4.25
N LEU A 481 16.86 18.81 4.25
CA LEU A 481 15.78 17.99 3.67
C LEU A 481 14.41 18.25 4.33
N GLU A 482 14.43 18.82 5.54
CA GLU A 482 13.25 19.14 6.35
C GLU A 482 12.75 20.58 6.10
N SER A 483 13.51 21.41 5.38
CA SER A 483 13.11 22.77 5.02
C SER A 483 12.28 22.78 3.74
N PRO A 484 11.37 23.76 3.55
CA PRO A 484 10.61 23.88 2.32
C PRO A 484 11.51 24.21 1.12
N PRO A 485 11.20 23.67 -0.07
CA PRO A 485 10.27 22.56 -0.32
C PRO A 485 10.79 21.24 0.25
N LEU A 486 9.91 20.31 0.67
CA LEU A 486 10.29 18.99 1.21
C LEU A 486 11.03 18.17 0.14
N LYS A 487 12.37 18.04 0.27
CA LYS A 487 13.24 17.55 -0.83
C LYS A 487 13.46 16.04 -0.82
N SER A 488 13.41 15.42 0.36
CA SER A 488 13.70 13.99 0.56
C SER A 488 13.04 13.05 -0.47
N PRO A 489 11.74 13.17 -0.80
CA PRO A 489 11.15 12.24 -1.73
C PRO A 489 11.70 12.38 -3.16
N PHE A 490 12.21 13.55 -3.57
CA PHE A 490 12.79 13.77 -4.90
C PHE A 490 14.21 13.23 -5.06
N LEU A 491 14.79 12.71 -3.98
CA LEU A 491 16.10 12.05 -3.96
C LEU A 491 16.01 10.53 -4.12
N TRP A 492 14.86 9.99 -4.51
CA TRP A 492 14.72 8.55 -4.74
C TRP A 492 15.01 8.19 -6.19
N THR A 493 15.62 7.04 -6.37
CA THR A 493 15.82 6.40 -7.67
C THR A 493 15.67 4.88 -7.54
N TYR A 494 15.89 4.16 -8.62
CA TYR A 494 15.76 2.71 -8.67
C TYR A 494 16.84 2.06 -9.53
N SER A 495 17.04 0.76 -9.32
CA SER A 495 17.83 -0.14 -10.15
C SER A 495 17.03 -1.42 -10.39
N SER A 496 17.20 -2.01 -11.58
CA SER A 496 16.70 -3.37 -11.85
C SER A 496 17.56 -4.45 -11.20
N HIS A 497 18.78 -4.10 -10.79
CA HIS A 497 19.68 -5.00 -10.07
C HIS A 497 19.31 -5.02 -8.59
N ILE A 498 19.05 -6.22 -8.06
CA ILE A 498 18.64 -6.42 -6.66
C ILE A 498 19.85 -6.94 -5.88
N PRO A 499 20.33 -6.20 -4.86
CA PRO A 499 21.52 -6.61 -4.12
C PRO A 499 21.36 -7.98 -3.45
N THR A 500 22.30 -8.89 -3.73
CA THR A 500 22.33 -10.23 -3.12
C THR A 500 23.20 -10.26 -1.84
N LYS A 501 23.14 -11.35 -1.08
CA LYS A 501 23.91 -11.50 0.18
C LYS A 501 25.43 -11.56 -0.03
N ASP A 502 25.85 -12.01 -1.22
CA ASP A 502 27.26 -12.22 -1.57
C ASP A 502 27.88 -10.97 -2.20
N GLU A 503 27.06 -10.07 -2.74
CA GLU A 503 27.43 -8.75 -3.24
C GLU A 503 27.60 -7.75 -2.08
N ALA A 504 28.60 -7.99 -1.22
CA ALA A 504 28.95 -7.09 -0.12
C ALA A 504 29.55 -5.74 -0.59
N ARG A 505 29.54 -5.46 -1.89
CA ARG A 505 29.85 -4.18 -2.52
C ARG A 505 28.74 -3.89 -3.51
N PHE A 506 28.10 -2.74 -3.38
CA PHE A 506 27.17 -2.24 -4.38
C PHE A 506 27.99 -1.92 -5.62
N GLU A 507 28.09 -2.84 -6.56
CA GLU A 507 28.38 -2.46 -7.94
C GLU A 507 27.12 -1.76 -8.43
N TYR A 508 27.16 -0.43 -8.32
CA TYR A 508 26.34 0.41 -9.18
C TYR A 508 26.60 -0.05 -10.61
N VAL A 509 25.65 -0.74 -11.24
CA VAL A 509 25.78 -1.13 -12.65
C VAL A 509 25.62 0.15 -13.47
N PRO A 510 26.70 0.70 -14.07
CA PRO A 510 26.59 1.88 -14.91
C PRO A 510 25.85 1.46 -16.18
N GLY A 511 24.57 1.81 -16.24
CA GLY A 511 23.68 1.43 -17.34
C GLY A 511 22.27 2.04 -17.27
N THR A 512 21.91 2.69 -16.16
CA THR A 512 20.61 3.38 -15.98
C THR A 512 20.73 4.85 -15.58
N TYR A 513 21.94 5.40 -15.60
CA TYR A 513 22.20 6.83 -15.54
C TYR A 513 23.24 7.11 -16.60
N ASN A 514 22.83 7.68 -17.72
CA ASN A 514 23.78 8.24 -18.66
C ASN A 514 23.86 9.73 -18.37
N GLU A 515 25.07 10.28 -18.24
CA GLU A 515 25.24 11.74 -18.09
C GLU A 515 24.71 12.50 -19.33
N ASP A 516 24.50 11.79 -20.44
CA ASP A 516 23.78 12.24 -21.64
C ASP A 516 22.24 12.27 -21.48
N ASP A 517 21.70 11.86 -20.33
CA ASP A 517 20.25 11.90 -20.07
C ASP A 517 19.71 13.33 -20.08
N ASN A 518 20.54 14.37 -19.86
CA ASN A 518 20.15 15.76 -20.13
C ASN A 518 19.65 15.99 -21.58
N ALA A 519 20.06 15.15 -22.54
CA ALA A 519 19.60 15.18 -23.93
C ALA A 519 18.53 14.10 -24.23
N PHE A 520 18.20 13.22 -23.28
CA PHE A 520 17.09 12.27 -23.41
C PHE A 520 15.71 12.93 -23.17
N PHE A 521 15.72 14.07 -22.49
CA PHE A 521 14.55 14.83 -22.00
C PHE A 521 14.00 15.92 -22.95
N GLN A 522 14.42 15.99 -24.22
CA GLN A 522 13.89 16.98 -25.18
C GLN A 522 12.81 16.47 -26.14
N ASP A 523 12.26 15.27 -25.95
CA ASP A 523 11.19 14.82 -26.84
C ASP A 523 10.04 14.13 -26.08
N THR A 524 8.89 14.80 -26.09
CA THR A 524 7.60 14.28 -25.59
C THR A 524 7.08 13.10 -26.42
N GLN A 525 7.81 12.64 -27.44
CA GLN A 525 7.54 11.40 -28.19
C GLN A 525 8.29 10.15 -27.70
N ARG A 526 9.12 10.22 -26.65
CA ARG A 526 9.95 9.08 -26.17
C ARG A 526 9.28 8.10 -25.20
N GLY A 527 7.97 8.23 -24.99
CA GLY A 527 7.18 7.57 -23.94
C GLY A 527 7.12 6.04 -23.88
N MET A 528 7.86 5.29 -24.70
CA MET A 528 7.86 3.81 -24.67
C MET A 528 9.23 3.15 -24.90
N LYS A 529 10.31 3.92 -25.04
CA LYS A 529 11.64 3.34 -25.34
C LYS A 529 12.17 2.45 -24.22
N TRP A 530 11.85 2.79 -22.96
CA TRP A 530 12.19 1.97 -21.81
C TRP A 530 11.53 0.58 -21.90
N TYR A 531 10.27 0.45 -22.35
CA TYR A 531 9.61 -0.85 -22.49
C TYR A 531 10.31 -1.74 -23.53
N GLU A 532 10.68 -1.18 -24.68
CA GLU A 532 11.45 -1.90 -25.70
C GLU A 532 12.84 -2.29 -25.19
N GLU A 533 13.51 -1.41 -24.44
CA GLU A 533 14.79 -1.67 -23.80
C GLU A 533 14.68 -2.77 -22.73
N LEU A 534 13.64 -2.74 -21.87
CA LEU A 534 13.39 -3.76 -20.85
C LEU A 534 13.01 -5.12 -21.44
N ARG A 535 12.24 -5.14 -22.54
CA ARG A 535 11.90 -6.38 -23.27
C ARG A 535 13.14 -7.05 -23.87
N ASN A 536 14.14 -6.26 -24.21
CA ASN A 536 15.37 -6.69 -24.86
C ASN A 536 16.54 -6.90 -23.88
N LEU A 537 16.34 -6.64 -22.57
CA LEU A 537 17.37 -6.96 -21.57
C LEU A 537 17.59 -8.48 -21.54
N PRO A 538 18.85 -8.95 -21.60
CA PRO A 538 19.15 -10.36 -21.39
C PRO A 538 18.67 -10.75 -19.98
N PRO A 539 18.21 -12.00 -19.77
CA PRO A 539 17.88 -12.48 -18.44
C PRO A 539 19.09 -12.25 -17.53
N THR A 540 18.93 -11.40 -16.51
CA THR A 540 19.98 -11.15 -15.55
C THR A 540 20.18 -12.44 -14.76
N ASN A 541 21.42 -12.92 -14.71
CA ASN A 541 21.71 -14.24 -14.15
C ASN A 541 21.44 -14.35 -12.64
N GLU A 542 21.13 -13.27 -11.91
CA GLU A 542 21.02 -13.32 -10.44
C GLU A 542 19.89 -12.47 -9.82
N ALA A 543 18.82 -12.13 -10.56
CA ALA A 543 17.63 -11.48 -9.99
C ALA A 543 16.42 -12.41 -10.07
N VAL A 544 16.12 -13.14 -8.98
CA VAL A 544 14.94 -14.02 -8.82
C VAL A 544 14.75 -14.93 -10.04
N GLU A 545 15.36 -16.12 -10.02
CA GLU A 545 15.19 -17.15 -11.05
C GLU A 545 13.76 -17.15 -11.63
N GLY A 546 13.59 -16.66 -12.88
CA GLY A 546 12.33 -16.83 -13.60
C GLY A 546 11.54 -15.58 -14.05
N PHE A 547 12.01 -14.34 -13.84
CA PHE A 547 11.35 -13.21 -14.51
C PHE A 547 11.67 -13.19 -16.00
N ARG A 548 10.80 -13.82 -16.80
CA ARG A 548 10.75 -13.62 -18.24
C ARG A 548 10.52 -12.13 -18.51
N ALA A 549 11.21 -11.57 -19.52
CA ALA A 549 11.09 -10.16 -19.88
C ALA A 549 9.63 -9.69 -20.07
N GLY A 550 8.73 -10.59 -20.50
CA GLY A 550 7.29 -10.30 -20.64
C GLY A 550 6.55 -9.93 -19.35
N ASN A 551 7.07 -10.34 -18.17
CA ASN A 551 6.44 -10.10 -16.87
C ASN A 551 6.86 -8.79 -16.21
N ARG A 552 7.78 -8.03 -16.84
CA ARG A 552 8.32 -6.82 -16.25
C ARG A 552 7.31 -5.67 -16.28
N VAL A 553 7.15 -4.98 -15.16
CA VAL A 553 6.28 -3.78 -15.04
C VAL A 553 7.12 -2.53 -14.83
N ALA A 554 6.55 -1.37 -15.16
CA ALA A 554 7.22 -0.09 -15.01
C ALA A 554 7.56 0.17 -13.53
N PRO A 555 8.74 0.74 -13.23
CA PRO A 555 9.08 1.17 -11.88
C PRO A 555 8.28 2.42 -11.48
N LEU A 556 7.61 2.37 -10.33
CA LEU A 556 6.94 3.52 -9.73
C LEU A 556 7.66 4.03 -8.49
N HIS A 557 7.51 5.31 -8.19
CA HIS A 557 8.13 5.97 -7.05
C HIS A 557 7.67 5.33 -5.73
N PRO A 558 8.57 4.85 -4.85
CA PRO A 558 8.21 4.03 -3.68
C PRO A 558 7.41 4.82 -2.61
N ILE A 559 7.51 6.14 -2.63
CA ILE A 559 6.74 7.03 -1.73
C ILE A 559 5.42 7.47 -2.35
N PHE A 560 5.40 7.89 -3.62
CA PHE A 560 4.24 8.56 -4.23
C PHE A 560 3.38 7.61 -5.06
N ASN A 561 3.88 6.41 -5.38
CA ASN A 561 3.19 5.40 -6.18
C ASN A 561 2.77 5.89 -7.58
N ILE A 562 3.58 6.78 -8.15
CA ILE A 562 3.43 7.35 -9.49
C ILE A 562 4.80 7.36 -10.20
N PRO A 563 4.88 7.61 -11.52
CA PRO A 563 6.14 7.55 -12.26
C PRO A 563 7.21 8.54 -11.75
N PHE A 564 8.48 8.14 -11.74
CA PHE A 564 9.59 8.98 -11.28
C PHE A 564 9.75 10.26 -12.09
N GLU A 565 9.65 10.14 -13.42
CA GLU A 565 9.76 11.25 -14.35
C GLU A 565 8.62 12.27 -14.15
N LYS A 566 7.43 11.81 -13.75
CA LYS A 566 6.28 12.68 -13.46
C LYS A 566 6.41 13.39 -12.11
N VAL A 567 7.00 12.72 -11.12
CA VAL A 567 7.40 13.38 -9.86
C VAL A 567 8.39 14.51 -10.13
N ARG A 568 9.40 14.27 -10.98
CA ARG A 568 10.37 15.29 -11.40
C ARG A 568 9.72 16.42 -12.20
N GLU A 569 8.87 16.10 -13.17
CA GLU A 569 8.13 17.08 -13.96
C GLU A 569 7.32 18.04 -13.07
N SER A 570 6.63 17.50 -12.05
CA SER A 570 5.90 18.30 -11.06
C SER A 570 6.84 19.23 -10.27
N TRP A 571 8.00 18.73 -9.86
CA TRP A 571 9.00 19.54 -9.15
C TRP A 571 9.49 20.71 -10.00
N GLU A 572 9.90 20.44 -11.23
CA GLU A 572 10.45 21.44 -12.15
C GLU A 572 9.43 22.51 -12.51
N TYR A 573 8.17 22.10 -12.73
CA TYR A 573 7.07 23.03 -12.98
C TYR A 573 6.90 24.05 -11.85
N TYR A 574 6.90 23.60 -10.59
CA TYR A 574 6.68 24.50 -9.46
C TYR A 574 7.90 25.32 -9.05
N GLU A 575 9.10 24.92 -9.46
CA GLU A 575 10.32 25.74 -9.47
C GLU A 575 10.32 26.80 -10.61
N GLY A 576 9.32 26.78 -11.49
CA GLY A 576 9.18 27.75 -12.59
C GLY A 576 10.06 27.44 -13.80
N ARG A 577 10.55 26.20 -13.94
CA ARG A 577 11.29 25.77 -15.13
C ARG A 577 10.31 25.55 -16.30
N PRO A 578 10.73 25.76 -17.55
CA PRO A 578 9.93 25.41 -18.72
C PRO A 578 9.63 23.90 -18.75
N LEU A 579 8.38 23.55 -19.07
CA LEU A 579 7.94 22.17 -19.34
C LEU A 579 8.05 21.83 -20.82
#